data_AF-A0A7X8HZ60-F1
#
_entry.id   AF-A0A7X8HZ60-F1
#
_cell.length_a   1.000
_cell.length_b   1.000
_cell.length_c   1.000
_cell.angle_alpha   90.00
_cell.angle_beta   90.00
_cell.angle_gamma   90.00
#
_symmetry.space_group_name_H-M   'P 1'
#
loop_
_entity.id
_entity.type
_entity.pdbx_description
1 polymer ?
#
loop_
_entity_poly.entity_id
_entity_poly.type
_entity_poly.pdbx_seq_one_letter_code
_entity_poly.pdbx_strand_id
1 'polypeptide(L)'
;MNKDKLDNLTVKNRRDEALTGSLTLPSEENFYDETLEMLELLGADAIRNSDGTTLPENLKDLAGVKVYTNFFPSRGHNEFALDHLTECSRFYLSSEFITAESEELEIAFCEDYFSKQIKPDYDNDPYAWWEVMNRTTGEPVPTSDWFVDQKTDTIVIKTTPYHVYSVNFLAYGVWDPVHMYNHITNDWGDEVERDIAFDVRYPNSSEFAEQAMEQWLIDNPKTDVVRFTTFFYQFSLVFNSKAEEKYVDWFGYTNTVSPLAIEAFEQEYGYRLRPEDFVDEGYYNSTFRIPSKQYLDYMDFQQRFVAKKAKALVDLVHKYDKKAIMFLGDQWIGTEPYGKYFSSIGLDGVVGSVGDGVTLRLISDIDVKIREGRFLPYFFPDTFFEGNDEAILEEAKLNWIKARRALFRSPLTRIGYGGYLSLAYQFKDFIAYIAEVAQEFRQIKQYVESHQSLKKSKVAILNSWGAIRTWAPYIVAHGKPYKLSYSYLGMMEALSGMAVDVQFINFDDLKAGIDPDIDVIINAGDAHTAFSGGEIFTDEAVVSALRKFVHAGGGLIGLGDPTAYQANGRFFQLADVFGIDKEVGYSQST
;
A
#
# COMPACT_ATOMS: atom_id res chain seq x y z
N MET A 1 -11.69 35.67 -20.34
CA MET A 1 -11.15 36.53 -19.26
C MET A 1 -10.03 35.76 -18.59
N ASN A 2 -8.75 36.12 -18.61
CA ASN A 2 -8.00 37.09 -19.41
C ASN A 2 -6.53 36.61 -19.34
N LYS A 3 -5.82 36.54 -20.47
CA LYS A 3 -4.37 36.18 -20.55
C LYS A 3 -3.53 37.00 -19.56
N ASP A 4 -4.00 38.22 -19.31
CA ASP A 4 -3.49 39.18 -18.32
C ASP A 4 -3.42 38.67 -16.87
N LYS A 5 -4.19 37.65 -16.44
CA LYS A 5 -4.07 37.11 -15.07
C LYS A 5 -2.85 36.19 -14.90
N LEU A 6 -2.49 35.41 -15.92
CA LEU A 6 -1.25 34.62 -15.90
C LEU A 6 -0.03 35.54 -16.03
N ASP A 7 -0.07 36.52 -16.93
CA ASP A 7 1.03 37.48 -17.10
C ASP A 7 1.30 38.30 -15.82
N ASN A 8 0.27 38.56 -15.02
CA ASN A 8 0.42 39.24 -13.72
C ASN A 8 1.01 38.36 -12.62
N LEU A 9 0.90 37.03 -12.70
CA LEU A 9 1.58 36.09 -11.80
C LEU A 9 3.09 36.04 -12.10
N THR A 10 3.48 36.08 -13.38
CA THR A 10 4.89 36.15 -13.83
C THR A 10 5.60 37.44 -13.41
N VAL A 11 4.85 38.54 -13.25
CA VAL A 11 5.43 39.84 -12.83
C VAL A 11 5.54 39.98 -11.31
N LYS A 12 4.67 39.32 -10.52
CA LYS A 12 4.65 39.47 -9.06
C LYS A 12 5.76 38.68 -8.34
N ASN A 13 6.33 37.64 -8.98
CA ASN A 13 7.41 36.82 -8.43
C ASN A 13 8.84 37.41 -8.59
N ARG A 14 9.00 38.64 -9.09
CA ARG A 14 10.33 39.28 -9.26
C ARG A 14 10.81 40.11 -8.07
N ARG A 15 10.67 39.65 -6.82
CA ARG A 15 11.20 40.40 -5.66
C ARG A 15 12.04 39.63 -4.64
N ASP A 16 12.22 38.33 -4.81
CA ASP A 16 13.35 37.53 -4.31
C ASP A 16 13.61 36.49 -5.42
N GLU A 17 14.84 36.05 -5.68
CA GLU A 17 15.09 35.03 -6.71
C GLU A 17 14.25 33.78 -6.40
N ALA A 18 13.19 33.54 -7.19
CA ALA A 18 12.28 32.43 -6.95
C ALA A 18 13.05 31.10 -6.96
N LEU A 19 12.89 30.29 -5.91
CA LEU A 19 13.61 29.03 -5.78
C LEU A 19 13.11 28.05 -6.84
N THR A 20 14.04 27.31 -7.47
CA THR A 20 13.73 26.31 -8.50
C THR A 20 14.25 24.91 -8.13
N GLY A 21 13.81 23.87 -8.86
CA GLY A 21 14.03 22.44 -8.58
C GLY A 21 13.44 21.82 -7.30
N SER A 22 13.43 20.50 -7.19
CA SER A 22 12.67 19.72 -6.18
C SER A 22 11.18 19.57 -6.49
N LEU A 23 10.80 19.70 -7.76
CA LEU A 23 9.44 19.49 -8.24
C LEU A 23 9.45 18.63 -9.52
N THR A 24 8.63 17.58 -9.53
CA THR A 24 8.41 16.69 -10.68
C THR A 24 7.01 16.88 -11.27
N LEU A 25 6.90 17.08 -12.58
CA LEU A 25 5.62 17.29 -13.28
C LEU A 25 5.29 16.13 -14.24
N PRO A 26 4.01 15.77 -14.40
CA PRO A 26 3.59 14.89 -15.49
C PRO A 26 3.56 15.65 -16.82
N SER A 27 3.68 14.93 -17.92
CA SER A 27 3.56 15.46 -19.28
C SER A 27 3.07 14.38 -20.24
N GLU A 28 2.46 14.79 -21.35
CA GLU A 28 1.84 13.91 -22.33
C GLU A 28 2.10 14.36 -23.78
N GLU A 29 1.77 13.48 -24.74
CA GLU A 29 1.83 13.82 -26.16
C GLU A 29 0.89 14.99 -26.50
N ASN A 30 1.27 15.78 -27.52
CA ASN A 30 0.51 16.94 -27.99
C ASN A 30 0.29 18.07 -26.96
N PHE A 31 1.13 18.14 -25.91
CA PHE A 31 1.04 19.17 -24.87
C PHE A 31 2.40 19.85 -24.56
N TYR A 32 3.21 20.03 -25.60
CA TYR A 32 4.61 20.47 -25.47
C TYR A 32 4.77 21.91 -24.94
N ASP A 33 4.15 22.88 -25.60
CA ASP A 33 4.35 24.30 -25.30
C ASP A 33 3.83 24.66 -23.89
N GLU A 34 2.66 24.12 -23.54
CA GLU A 34 2.07 24.26 -22.21
C GLU A 34 2.92 23.57 -21.13
N THR A 35 3.58 22.46 -21.46
CA THR A 35 4.52 21.81 -20.53
C THR A 35 5.74 22.69 -20.27
N LEU A 36 6.28 23.39 -21.29
CA LEU A 36 7.37 24.35 -21.10
C LEU A 36 6.94 25.53 -20.22
N GLU A 37 5.75 26.09 -20.48
CA GLU A 37 5.17 27.13 -19.64
C GLU A 37 5.07 26.66 -18.18
N MET A 38 4.67 25.40 -17.97
CA MET A 38 4.47 24.86 -16.63
C MET A 38 5.78 24.56 -15.90
N LEU A 39 6.80 24.09 -16.60
CA LEU A 39 8.15 23.93 -16.06
C LEU A 39 8.71 25.25 -15.55
N GLU A 40 8.55 26.33 -16.32
CA GLU A 40 8.99 27.67 -15.94
C GLU A 40 8.17 28.24 -14.78
N LEU A 41 6.83 28.24 -14.90
CA LEU A 41 5.93 28.84 -13.91
C LEU A 41 6.08 28.18 -12.53
N LEU A 42 6.18 26.85 -12.50
CA LEU A 42 6.28 26.10 -11.26
C LEU A 42 7.72 25.90 -10.81
N GLY A 43 8.72 26.19 -11.65
CA GLY A 43 10.13 25.95 -11.36
C GLY A 43 10.47 24.46 -11.21
N ALA A 44 9.88 23.60 -12.04
CA ALA A 44 10.12 22.15 -12.01
C ALA A 44 11.44 21.78 -12.70
N ASP A 45 12.13 20.77 -12.16
CA ASP A 45 13.41 20.26 -12.65
C ASP A 45 13.36 18.77 -13.02
N ALA A 46 12.16 18.20 -13.07
CA ALA A 46 11.92 16.84 -13.54
C ALA A 46 10.56 16.72 -14.22
N ILE A 47 10.49 15.85 -15.23
CA ILE A 47 9.28 15.47 -15.95
C ILE A 47 9.09 13.97 -15.94
N ARG A 48 7.85 13.51 -16.00
CA ARG A 48 7.43 12.12 -16.09
C ARG A 48 6.32 11.99 -17.13
N ASN A 49 6.23 10.85 -17.83
CA ASN A 49 5.05 10.56 -18.64
C ASN A 49 3.76 10.48 -17.79
N SER A 50 2.67 11.03 -18.30
CA SER A 50 1.32 10.77 -17.80
C SER A 50 0.94 9.32 -18.01
N ASP A 51 -0.09 8.86 -17.29
CA ASP A 51 -0.50 7.45 -17.36
C ASP A 51 -1.06 7.11 -18.74
N GLY A 52 -0.57 6.00 -19.32
CA GLY A 52 -0.97 5.55 -20.65
C GLY A 52 -0.40 6.38 -21.81
N THR A 53 0.46 7.36 -21.55
CA THR A 53 1.06 8.22 -22.60
C THR A 53 2.58 8.06 -22.67
N THR A 54 3.15 8.52 -23.79
CA THR A 54 4.61 8.64 -23.94
C THR A 54 5.07 10.08 -23.76
N LEU A 55 6.32 10.26 -23.33
CA LEU A 55 6.93 11.59 -23.29
C LEU A 55 7.38 11.99 -24.71
N PRO A 56 6.96 13.17 -25.21
CA PRO A 56 7.52 13.77 -26.41
C PRO A 56 9.05 13.78 -26.42
N GLU A 57 9.66 13.36 -27.52
CA GLU A 57 11.10 13.17 -27.62
C GLU A 57 11.89 14.47 -27.41
N ASN A 58 11.32 15.59 -27.84
CA ASN A 58 11.87 16.93 -27.63
C ASN A 58 11.85 17.39 -26.17
N LEU A 59 10.93 16.90 -25.33
CA LEU A 59 10.96 17.20 -23.89
C LEU A 59 12.11 16.48 -23.17
N LYS A 60 12.53 15.33 -23.69
CA LYS A 60 13.65 14.56 -23.12
C LYS A 60 15.01 15.22 -23.34
N ASP A 61 15.08 16.20 -24.23
CA ASP A 61 16.31 16.94 -24.55
C ASP A 61 16.44 18.28 -23.80
N LEU A 62 15.50 18.59 -22.89
CA LEU A 62 15.51 19.84 -22.14
C LEU A 62 16.66 19.89 -21.13
N ALA A 63 17.56 20.86 -21.32
CA ALA A 63 18.69 21.07 -20.44
C ALA A 63 18.23 21.42 -19.01
N GLY A 64 18.73 20.69 -18.02
CA GLY A 64 18.44 20.93 -16.60
C GLY A 64 17.12 20.31 -16.11
N VAL A 65 16.39 19.58 -16.94
CA VAL A 65 15.17 18.84 -16.57
C VAL A 65 15.46 17.35 -16.61
N LYS A 66 15.25 16.66 -15.48
CA LYS A 66 15.45 15.21 -15.39
C LYS A 66 14.26 14.46 -16.00
N VAL A 67 14.55 13.41 -16.76
CA VAL A 67 13.55 12.54 -17.36
C VAL A 67 13.28 11.33 -16.47
N TYR A 68 12.08 11.25 -15.93
CA TYR A 68 11.57 10.12 -15.19
C TYR A 68 10.72 9.27 -16.14
N THR A 69 11.04 7.99 -16.24
CA THR A 69 10.26 7.08 -17.09
C THR A 69 9.75 5.92 -16.24
N ASN A 70 8.44 5.67 -16.32
CA ASN A 70 7.85 4.53 -15.61
C ASN A 70 8.35 3.21 -16.22
N PHE A 71 8.59 2.23 -15.36
CA PHE A 71 8.88 0.86 -15.77
C PHE A 71 7.99 -0.11 -14.98
N PHE A 72 7.45 -1.12 -15.67
CA PHE A 72 6.51 -2.11 -15.14
C PHE A 72 7.13 -3.50 -15.26
N PRO A 73 7.79 -4.02 -14.21
CA PRO A 73 8.56 -5.28 -14.33
C PRO A 73 7.73 -6.55 -14.55
N SER A 74 6.46 -6.55 -14.12
CA SER A 74 5.62 -7.75 -14.10
C SER A 74 4.28 -7.60 -14.83
N ARG A 75 4.10 -6.56 -15.65
CA ARG A 75 2.90 -6.33 -16.48
C ARG A 75 3.21 -5.44 -17.68
N GLY A 76 2.25 -5.26 -18.60
CA GLY A 76 2.45 -4.45 -19.82
C GLY A 76 3.16 -5.20 -20.95
N HIS A 77 3.30 -6.52 -20.81
CA HIS A 77 3.97 -7.41 -21.77
C HIS A 77 3.04 -8.57 -22.14
N ASN A 78 1.88 -8.26 -22.72
CA ASN A 78 0.82 -9.23 -22.98
C ASN A 78 1.24 -10.37 -23.91
N GLU A 79 2.09 -10.12 -24.91
CA GLU A 79 2.59 -11.19 -25.80
C GLU A 79 3.28 -12.29 -24.98
N PHE A 80 4.20 -11.91 -24.09
CA PHE A 80 4.85 -12.85 -23.18
C PHE A 80 3.85 -13.51 -22.22
N ALA A 81 2.98 -12.73 -21.58
CA ALA A 81 2.04 -13.26 -20.60
C ALA A 81 1.04 -14.27 -21.20
N LEU A 82 0.60 -14.05 -22.44
CA LEU A 82 -0.29 -14.96 -23.17
C LEU A 82 0.39 -16.27 -23.58
N ASP A 83 1.69 -16.23 -23.88
CA ASP A 83 2.48 -17.43 -24.17
C ASP A 83 2.81 -18.23 -22.90
N HIS A 84 2.73 -17.59 -21.73
CA HIS A 84 3.10 -18.16 -20.42
C HIS A 84 1.98 -18.03 -19.36
N LEU A 85 0.72 -18.30 -19.73
CA LEU A 85 -0.43 -18.13 -18.83
C LEU A 85 -0.32 -18.86 -17.48
N THR A 86 0.36 -20.01 -17.45
CA THR A 86 0.57 -20.78 -16.20
C THR A 86 1.52 -20.10 -15.22
N GLU A 87 2.22 -19.04 -15.64
CA GLU A 87 3.09 -18.21 -14.80
C GLU A 87 2.43 -16.88 -14.40
N CYS A 88 1.14 -16.68 -14.69
CA CYS A 88 0.42 -15.50 -14.25
C CYS A 88 0.30 -15.43 -12.71
N SER A 89 0.08 -14.20 -12.21
CA SER A 89 -0.18 -13.94 -10.79
C SER A 89 -1.40 -14.74 -10.29
N ARG A 90 -1.43 -15.11 -9.01
CA ARG A 90 -2.49 -15.91 -8.42
C ARG A 90 -2.90 -15.44 -7.03
N PHE A 91 -4.13 -15.80 -6.68
CA PHE A 91 -4.78 -15.49 -5.41
C PHE A 91 -5.28 -16.77 -4.75
N TYR A 92 -5.30 -16.78 -3.41
CA TYR A 92 -6.26 -17.58 -2.67
C TYR A 92 -7.50 -16.76 -2.38
N LEU A 93 -8.66 -17.28 -2.77
CA LEU A 93 -9.96 -16.63 -2.64
C LEU A 93 -10.94 -17.55 -1.90
N SER A 94 -11.96 -16.99 -1.25
CA SER A 94 -13.03 -17.74 -0.59
C SER A 94 -14.37 -17.54 -1.29
N SER A 95 -15.17 -18.60 -1.42
CA SER A 95 -16.60 -18.44 -1.70
C SER A 95 -17.32 -17.72 -0.56
N GLU A 96 -18.57 -17.32 -0.81
CA GLU A 96 -19.51 -16.97 0.24
C GLU A 96 -19.75 -18.15 1.19
N PHE A 97 -20.23 -17.82 2.39
CA PHE A 97 -20.49 -18.78 3.46
C PHE A 97 -21.93 -19.29 3.37
N ILE A 98 -22.09 -20.55 2.99
CA ILE A 98 -23.39 -21.13 2.69
C ILE A 98 -23.79 -22.15 3.76
N THR A 99 -25.01 -22.01 4.28
CA THR A 99 -25.58 -22.99 5.23
C THR A 99 -26.12 -24.18 4.45
N ALA A 100 -25.66 -25.40 4.77
CA ALA A 100 -26.22 -26.62 4.21
C ALA A 100 -27.61 -26.90 4.80
N GLU A 101 -28.63 -27.12 3.99
CA GLU A 101 -29.97 -27.51 4.47
C GLU A 101 -30.17 -29.04 4.49
N SER A 102 -29.22 -29.79 3.92
CA SER A 102 -29.29 -31.23 3.75
C SER A 102 -27.91 -31.88 3.97
N GLU A 103 -27.78 -33.18 3.65
CA GLU A 103 -26.50 -33.91 3.71
C GLU A 103 -25.61 -33.67 2.46
N GLU A 104 -26.09 -32.87 1.51
CA GLU A 104 -25.36 -32.42 0.33
C GLU A 104 -25.55 -30.91 0.15
N LEU A 105 -24.50 -30.24 -0.34
CA LEU A 105 -24.51 -28.82 -0.67
C LEU A 105 -23.72 -28.57 -1.95
N GLU A 106 -24.29 -27.80 -2.86
CA GLU A 106 -23.60 -27.27 -4.04
C GLU A 106 -23.24 -25.79 -3.79
N ILE A 107 -22.01 -25.39 -4.10
CA ILE A 107 -21.56 -23.99 -4.00
C ILE A 107 -20.93 -23.57 -5.32
N ALA A 108 -21.53 -22.57 -5.98
CA ALA A 108 -20.94 -21.84 -7.10
C ALA A 108 -19.87 -20.88 -6.57
N PHE A 109 -18.66 -21.38 -6.32
CA PHE A 109 -17.67 -20.70 -5.48
C PHE A 109 -17.07 -19.44 -6.11
N CYS A 110 -17.15 -19.30 -7.43
CA CYS A 110 -16.58 -18.18 -8.16
C CYS A 110 -17.62 -17.12 -8.61
N GLU A 111 -18.92 -17.32 -8.35
CA GLU A 111 -20.01 -16.51 -8.93
C GLU A 111 -19.90 -15.00 -8.59
N ASP A 112 -19.45 -14.68 -7.38
CA ASP A 112 -19.35 -13.31 -6.90
C ASP A 112 -18.08 -12.56 -7.34
N TYR A 113 -17.18 -13.22 -8.05
CA TYR A 113 -15.93 -12.62 -8.52
C TYR A 113 -16.04 -12.07 -9.94
N PHE A 114 -15.26 -11.03 -10.23
CA PHE A 114 -15.22 -10.50 -11.59
C PHE A 114 -14.50 -11.48 -12.53
N SER A 115 -15.26 -12.16 -13.40
CA SER A 115 -14.74 -13.19 -14.31
C SER A 115 -13.73 -12.67 -15.35
N LYS A 116 -13.65 -11.35 -15.55
CA LYS A 116 -12.59 -10.73 -16.36
C LYS A 116 -11.28 -10.53 -15.60
N GLN A 117 -11.30 -10.51 -14.26
CA GLN A 117 -10.12 -10.37 -13.42
C GLN A 117 -9.59 -11.75 -12.98
N ILE A 118 -10.48 -12.67 -12.62
CA ILE A 118 -10.15 -13.90 -11.92
C ILE A 118 -10.64 -15.12 -12.70
N LYS A 119 -9.83 -16.18 -12.75
CA LYS A 119 -10.21 -17.50 -13.23
C LYS A 119 -9.73 -18.59 -12.27
N PRO A 120 -10.56 -19.59 -11.88
CA PRO A 120 -10.09 -20.71 -11.07
C PRO A 120 -8.89 -21.43 -11.71
N ASP A 121 -7.91 -21.81 -10.91
CA ASP A 121 -6.74 -22.57 -11.36
C ASP A 121 -7.05 -24.07 -11.35
N TYR A 122 -7.28 -24.62 -12.55
CA TYR A 122 -7.47 -26.06 -12.79
C TYR A 122 -6.24 -26.75 -13.40
N ASP A 123 -5.16 -26.00 -13.67
CA ASP A 123 -3.90 -26.58 -14.13
C ASP A 123 -3.19 -27.30 -12.97
N ASN A 124 -3.47 -26.85 -11.74
CA ASN A 124 -3.04 -27.47 -10.51
C ASN A 124 -4.19 -28.25 -9.86
N ASP A 125 -3.88 -29.42 -9.27
CA ASP A 125 -4.89 -30.31 -8.68
C ASP A 125 -5.67 -29.62 -7.54
N PRO A 126 -6.99 -29.38 -7.69
CA PRO A 126 -7.79 -28.76 -6.64
C PRO A 126 -7.71 -29.49 -5.30
N TYR A 127 -7.55 -30.81 -5.28
CA TYR A 127 -7.47 -31.56 -4.02
C TYR A 127 -6.16 -31.35 -3.26
N ALA A 128 -5.12 -30.83 -3.92
CA ALA A 128 -3.82 -30.52 -3.32
C ALA A 128 -3.68 -29.04 -2.94
N TRP A 129 -4.47 -28.18 -3.57
CA TRP A 129 -4.31 -26.72 -3.52
C TRP A 129 -5.53 -25.98 -3.00
N TRP A 130 -6.71 -26.58 -2.96
CA TRP A 130 -7.93 -25.96 -2.47
C TRP A 130 -8.37 -26.60 -1.17
N GLU A 131 -9.26 -25.92 -0.44
CA GLU A 131 -9.74 -26.37 0.84
C GLU A 131 -11.22 -26.02 1.02
N VAL A 132 -12.06 -27.03 1.26
CA VAL A 132 -13.45 -26.81 1.68
C VAL A 132 -13.48 -26.75 3.20
N MET A 133 -14.03 -25.67 3.75
CA MET A 133 -14.06 -25.43 5.19
C MET A 133 -15.46 -25.60 5.75
N ASN A 134 -15.60 -26.39 6.82
CA ASN A 134 -16.80 -26.39 7.65
C ASN A 134 -16.69 -25.27 8.68
N ARG A 135 -17.17 -24.08 8.32
CA ARG A 135 -17.10 -22.84 9.10
C ARG A 135 -17.83 -22.92 10.44
N THR A 136 -18.76 -23.86 10.63
CA THR A 136 -19.38 -24.11 11.95
C THR A 136 -18.43 -24.79 12.92
N THR A 137 -17.52 -25.64 12.44
CA THR A 137 -16.57 -26.38 13.28
C THR A 137 -15.16 -25.81 13.26
N GLY A 138 -14.81 -25.04 12.23
CA GLY A 138 -13.46 -24.57 11.96
C GLY A 138 -12.56 -25.61 11.25
N GLU A 139 -13.07 -26.80 10.96
CA GLU A 139 -12.30 -27.90 10.40
C GLU A 139 -12.44 -28.01 8.86
N PRO A 140 -11.39 -28.43 8.15
CA PRO A 140 -11.47 -28.73 6.72
C PRO A 140 -12.30 -30.00 6.47
N VAL A 141 -13.06 -29.99 5.37
CA VAL A 141 -13.81 -31.16 4.89
C VAL A 141 -12.85 -32.10 4.16
N PRO A 142 -12.86 -33.42 4.45
CA PRO A 142 -12.03 -34.39 3.75
C PRO A 142 -12.20 -34.32 2.24
N THR A 143 -11.11 -34.46 1.48
CA THR A 143 -11.12 -34.43 0.01
C THR A 143 -11.95 -35.56 -0.64
N SER A 144 -12.24 -36.64 0.10
CA SER A 144 -13.14 -37.71 -0.32
C SER A 144 -14.64 -37.34 -0.24
N ASP A 145 -14.95 -36.20 0.38
CA ASP A 145 -16.30 -35.75 0.67
C ASP A 145 -16.70 -34.52 -0.14
N TRP A 146 -15.88 -34.11 -1.10
CA TRP A 146 -16.27 -33.11 -2.09
C TRP A 146 -15.68 -33.41 -3.46
N PHE A 147 -16.29 -32.87 -4.51
CA PHE A 147 -15.72 -32.84 -5.86
C PHE A 147 -16.08 -31.53 -6.56
N VAL A 148 -15.25 -31.12 -7.52
CA VAL A 148 -15.44 -29.90 -8.31
C VAL A 148 -15.93 -30.22 -9.73
N ASP A 149 -17.01 -29.57 -10.16
CA ASP A 149 -17.42 -29.50 -11.56
C ASP A 149 -16.79 -28.26 -12.21
N GLN A 150 -15.71 -28.49 -12.95
CA GLN A 150 -14.95 -27.45 -13.63
C GLN A 150 -15.71 -26.74 -14.75
N LYS A 151 -16.84 -27.30 -15.22
CA LYS A 151 -17.64 -26.67 -16.29
C LYS A 151 -18.55 -25.56 -15.77
N THR A 152 -18.92 -25.68 -14.50
CA THR A 152 -19.90 -24.80 -13.85
C THR A 152 -19.30 -24.04 -12.68
N ASP A 153 -17.98 -24.19 -12.43
CA ASP A 153 -17.28 -23.63 -11.28
C ASP A 153 -18.05 -23.85 -9.97
N THR A 154 -18.51 -25.09 -9.79
CA THR A 154 -19.33 -25.53 -8.67
C THR A 154 -18.64 -26.66 -7.92
N ILE A 155 -18.65 -26.60 -6.59
CA ILE A 155 -18.23 -27.70 -5.74
C ILE A 155 -19.46 -28.39 -5.15
N VAL A 156 -19.45 -29.72 -5.11
CA VAL A 156 -20.48 -30.52 -4.44
C VAL A 156 -19.86 -31.16 -3.22
N ILE A 157 -20.47 -30.96 -2.06
CA ILE A 157 -19.91 -31.29 -0.75
C ILE A 157 -20.90 -32.21 -0.01
N LYS A 158 -20.42 -33.29 0.60
CA LYS A 158 -21.18 -34.01 1.64
C LYS A 158 -21.12 -33.21 2.93
N THR A 159 -22.28 -32.89 3.48
CA THR A 159 -22.39 -31.94 4.59
C THR A 159 -23.13 -32.53 5.77
N THR A 160 -22.90 -31.93 6.94
CA THR A 160 -23.81 -32.02 8.07
C THR A 160 -24.89 -30.94 7.91
N PRO A 161 -26.19 -31.28 7.96
CA PRO A 161 -27.26 -30.29 7.88
C PRO A 161 -27.10 -29.17 8.93
N TYR A 162 -27.36 -27.95 8.50
CA TYR A 162 -27.28 -26.68 9.23
C TYR A 162 -25.88 -26.25 9.67
N HIS A 163 -24.84 -26.87 9.12
CA HIS A 163 -23.49 -26.30 9.19
C HIS A 163 -23.26 -25.33 8.03
N VAL A 164 -22.32 -24.40 8.24
CA VAL A 164 -21.90 -23.40 7.25
C VAL A 164 -20.62 -23.88 6.57
N TYR A 165 -20.54 -23.74 5.26
CA TYR A 165 -19.40 -24.16 4.45
C TYR A 165 -18.92 -23.04 3.54
N SER A 166 -17.63 -23.06 3.21
CA SER A 166 -17.04 -22.23 2.16
C SER A 166 -15.94 -23.00 1.41
N VAL A 167 -15.52 -22.48 0.27
CA VAL A 167 -14.43 -23.01 -0.54
C VAL A 167 -13.32 -22.00 -0.62
N ASN A 168 -12.13 -22.37 -0.18
CA ASN A 168 -10.90 -21.63 -0.42
C ASN A 168 -10.25 -22.20 -1.67
N PHE A 169 -10.13 -21.41 -2.72
CA PHE A 169 -9.65 -21.87 -4.03
C PHE A 169 -8.51 -21.00 -4.55
N LEU A 170 -7.63 -21.62 -5.32
CA LEU A 170 -6.55 -20.95 -6.03
C LEU A 170 -7.09 -20.42 -7.37
N ALA A 171 -6.74 -19.18 -7.71
CA ALA A 171 -7.22 -18.56 -8.93
C ALA A 171 -6.15 -17.70 -9.61
N TYR A 172 -6.12 -17.72 -10.94
CA TYR A 172 -5.31 -16.84 -11.78
C TYR A 172 -5.86 -15.42 -11.79
N GLY A 173 -4.95 -14.44 -11.68
CA GLY A 173 -5.16 -13.03 -12.00
C GLY A 173 -4.93 -12.77 -13.48
N VAL A 174 -6.00 -12.77 -14.26
CA VAL A 174 -5.97 -12.59 -15.73
C VAL A 174 -6.19 -11.13 -16.17
N TRP A 175 -6.27 -10.21 -15.20
CA TRP A 175 -6.23 -8.77 -15.43
C TRP A 175 -5.55 -8.11 -14.23
N ASP A 176 -4.45 -7.38 -14.48
CA ASP A 176 -3.74 -6.62 -13.47
C ASP A 176 -4.71 -5.66 -12.72
N PRO A 177 -4.81 -5.74 -11.38
CA PRO A 177 -5.81 -4.98 -10.63
C PRO A 177 -5.72 -3.46 -10.79
N VAL A 178 -4.51 -2.88 -10.91
CA VAL A 178 -4.32 -1.43 -11.06
C VAL A 178 -4.64 -0.98 -12.47
N HIS A 179 -4.17 -1.72 -13.48
CA HIS A 179 -4.57 -1.47 -14.86
C HIS A 179 -6.08 -1.58 -15.02
N MET A 180 -6.73 -2.57 -14.40
CA MET A 180 -8.18 -2.73 -14.43
C MET A 180 -8.89 -1.54 -13.80
N TYR A 181 -8.46 -1.10 -12.61
CA TYR A 181 -8.99 0.10 -11.97
C TYR A 181 -8.91 1.32 -12.90
N ASN A 182 -7.72 1.59 -13.46
CA ASN A 182 -7.52 2.74 -14.36
C ASN A 182 -8.38 2.62 -15.63
N HIS A 183 -8.49 1.42 -16.20
CA HIS A 183 -9.28 1.18 -17.41
C HIS A 183 -10.77 1.41 -17.18
N ILE A 184 -11.31 0.96 -16.03
CA ILE A 184 -12.72 1.17 -15.67
C ILE A 184 -12.97 2.65 -15.33
N THR A 185 -12.09 3.27 -14.53
CA THR A 185 -12.26 4.66 -14.08
C THR A 185 -12.17 5.66 -15.23
N ASN A 186 -11.31 5.43 -16.21
CA ASN A 186 -11.11 6.34 -17.35
C ASN A 186 -11.91 5.95 -18.60
N ASP A 187 -12.73 4.90 -18.54
CA ASP A 187 -13.49 4.37 -19.68
C ASP A 187 -12.63 4.21 -20.95
N TRP A 188 -11.49 3.52 -20.82
CA TRP A 188 -10.54 3.33 -21.93
C TRP A 188 -11.10 2.53 -23.11
N GLY A 189 -12.27 1.89 -22.94
CA GLY A 189 -12.93 1.10 -23.98
C GLY A 189 -12.16 -0.16 -24.37
N ASP A 190 -12.70 -0.93 -25.32
CA ASP A 190 -12.14 -2.23 -25.71
C ASP A 190 -10.87 -2.13 -26.59
N GLU A 191 -10.44 -0.91 -26.98
CA GLU A 191 -9.24 -0.69 -27.79
C GLU A 191 -7.95 -0.81 -26.98
N VAL A 192 -8.01 -0.56 -25.66
CA VAL A 192 -6.86 -0.72 -24.76
C VAL A 192 -6.87 -2.15 -24.23
N GLU A 193 -5.82 -2.91 -24.58
CA GLU A 193 -5.67 -4.28 -24.12
C GLU A 193 -5.60 -4.38 -22.59
N ARG A 194 -5.99 -5.52 -22.06
CA ARG A 194 -5.96 -5.78 -20.61
C ARG A 194 -4.59 -6.30 -20.24
N ASP A 195 -3.85 -5.56 -19.42
CA ASP A 195 -2.57 -6.04 -18.90
C ASP A 195 -2.77 -7.32 -18.08
N ILE A 196 -1.99 -8.35 -18.40
CA ILE A 196 -1.88 -9.58 -17.61
C ILE A 196 -0.59 -9.52 -16.79
N ALA A 197 -0.71 -9.69 -15.47
CA ALA A 197 0.44 -9.68 -14.57
C ALA A 197 1.03 -11.09 -14.40
N PHE A 198 2.36 -11.21 -14.38
CA PHE A 198 3.08 -12.47 -14.27
C PHE A 198 3.96 -12.57 -13.01
N ASP A 199 4.07 -13.78 -12.46
CA ASP A 199 4.81 -14.09 -11.23
C ASP A 199 6.28 -14.39 -11.54
N VAL A 200 7.16 -13.45 -11.19
CA VAL A 200 8.62 -13.55 -11.41
C VAL A 200 9.30 -14.65 -10.58
N ARG A 201 8.56 -15.40 -9.77
CA ARG A 201 9.06 -16.64 -9.15
C ARG A 201 9.23 -17.76 -10.16
N TYR A 202 8.42 -17.77 -11.23
CA TYR A 202 8.56 -18.75 -12.29
C TYR A 202 9.77 -18.44 -13.18
N PRO A 203 10.47 -19.46 -13.71
CA PRO A 203 11.73 -19.26 -14.42
C PRO A 203 11.61 -18.39 -15.69
N ASN A 204 10.60 -18.59 -16.54
CA ASN A 204 10.48 -17.82 -17.78
C ASN A 204 10.15 -16.36 -17.47
N SER A 205 9.20 -16.12 -16.56
CA SER A 205 8.82 -14.80 -16.07
C SER A 205 9.97 -14.05 -15.42
N SER A 206 10.78 -14.76 -14.63
CA SER A 206 12.00 -14.22 -14.04
C SER A 206 13.00 -13.78 -15.09
N GLU A 207 13.30 -14.65 -16.06
CA GLU A 207 14.28 -14.37 -17.12
C GLU A 207 13.80 -13.22 -18.00
N PHE A 208 12.53 -13.23 -18.39
CA PHE A 208 11.92 -12.20 -19.19
C PHE A 208 11.96 -10.83 -18.50
N ALA A 209 11.60 -10.72 -17.21
CA ALA A 209 11.62 -9.45 -16.49
C ALA A 209 13.01 -8.79 -16.49
N GLU A 210 14.07 -9.57 -16.31
CA GLU A 210 15.45 -9.09 -16.33
C GLU A 210 15.89 -8.69 -17.76
N GLN A 211 15.57 -9.51 -18.77
CA GLN A 211 15.89 -9.24 -20.18
C GLN A 211 15.13 -8.03 -20.74
N ALA A 212 13.82 -7.95 -20.50
CA ALA A 212 12.98 -6.84 -20.92
C ALA A 212 13.46 -5.51 -20.31
N MET A 213 13.92 -5.55 -19.06
CA MET A 213 14.51 -4.39 -18.42
C MET A 213 15.83 -3.96 -19.06
N GLU A 214 16.77 -4.90 -19.29
CA GLU A 214 18.04 -4.56 -19.92
C GLU A 214 17.84 -4.01 -21.34
N GLN A 215 16.93 -4.60 -22.12
CA GLN A 215 16.56 -4.10 -23.44
C GLN A 215 15.92 -2.70 -23.35
N TRP A 216 14.99 -2.49 -22.42
CA TRP A 216 14.37 -1.19 -22.22
C TRP A 216 15.39 -0.10 -21.84
N LEU A 217 16.40 -0.42 -21.03
CA LEU A 217 17.48 0.51 -20.67
C LEU A 217 18.31 0.93 -21.89
N ILE A 218 18.55 0.01 -22.83
CA ILE A 218 19.23 0.28 -24.11
C ILE A 218 18.36 1.22 -24.96
N ASP A 219 17.06 0.96 -25.03
CA ASP A 219 16.13 1.68 -25.90
C ASP A 219 15.75 3.06 -25.34
N ASN A 220 16.00 3.32 -24.05
CA ASN A 220 15.66 4.58 -23.37
C ASN A 220 16.91 5.31 -22.84
N PRO A 221 17.87 5.70 -23.70
CA PRO A 221 19.14 6.30 -23.27
C PRO A 221 18.95 7.64 -22.56
N LYS A 222 17.90 8.39 -22.90
CA LYS A 222 17.59 9.72 -22.33
C LYS A 222 16.92 9.71 -20.96
N THR A 223 16.58 8.53 -20.42
CA THR A 223 16.02 8.43 -19.07
C THR A 223 17.10 8.72 -18.02
N ASP A 224 16.86 9.64 -17.09
CA ASP A 224 17.74 9.87 -15.94
C ASP A 224 17.34 9.02 -14.73
N VAL A 225 16.03 8.82 -14.55
CA VAL A 225 15.44 8.14 -13.40
C VAL A 225 14.44 7.09 -13.88
N VAL A 226 14.69 5.83 -13.55
CA VAL A 226 13.76 4.73 -13.74
C VAL A 226 12.80 4.72 -12.55
N ARG A 227 11.53 4.99 -12.82
CA ARG A 227 10.45 4.94 -11.83
C ARG A 227 9.74 3.59 -11.91
N PHE A 228 10.21 2.65 -11.10
CA PHE A 228 9.52 1.38 -10.88
C PHE A 228 8.10 1.65 -10.36
N THR A 229 7.08 1.22 -11.10
CA THR A 229 5.65 1.45 -10.77
C THR A 229 4.83 0.16 -10.78
N THR A 230 5.09 -0.81 -9.92
CA THR A 230 6.13 -0.80 -8.87
C THR A 230 7.14 -1.91 -9.11
N PHE A 231 6.96 -3.10 -8.52
CA PHE A 231 7.82 -4.24 -8.77
C PHE A 231 7.00 -5.42 -9.26
N PHE A 232 6.67 -6.38 -8.39
CA PHE A 232 6.24 -7.71 -8.83
C PHE A 232 4.83 -8.08 -8.39
N TYR A 233 4.50 -7.81 -7.12
CA TYR A 233 3.26 -8.30 -6.52
C TYR A 233 2.35 -7.18 -6.04
N GLN A 234 1.12 -7.21 -6.55
CA GLN A 234 0.05 -6.27 -6.26
C GLN A 234 -0.46 -6.43 -4.82
N PHE A 235 -0.75 -5.31 -4.15
CA PHE A 235 -1.52 -5.34 -2.91
C PHE A 235 -2.90 -5.96 -3.14
N SER A 236 -3.50 -6.54 -2.11
CA SER A 236 -4.80 -7.21 -2.24
C SER A 236 -5.86 -6.26 -2.79
N LEU A 237 -6.34 -6.54 -4.00
CA LEU A 237 -7.37 -5.77 -4.69
C LEU A 237 -8.17 -6.71 -5.61
N VAL A 238 -9.39 -7.04 -5.20
CA VAL A 238 -10.25 -8.01 -5.87
C VAL A 238 -11.62 -7.38 -6.11
N PHE A 239 -12.20 -7.63 -7.28
CA PHE A 239 -13.47 -7.05 -7.71
C PHE A 239 -14.59 -8.09 -7.76
N ASN A 240 -15.82 -7.63 -7.53
CA ASN A 240 -17.02 -8.46 -7.55
C ASN A 240 -17.54 -8.66 -8.99
N SER A 241 -18.57 -9.49 -9.16
CA SER A 241 -19.22 -9.75 -10.44
C SER A 241 -19.77 -8.51 -11.17
N LYS A 242 -19.88 -7.36 -10.49
CA LYS A 242 -20.32 -6.07 -11.04
C LYS A 242 -19.15 -5.13 -11.37
N ALA A 243 -17.92 -5.61 -11.31
CA ALA A 243 -16.71 -4.79 -11.47
C ALA A 243 -16.57 -3.67 -10.43
N GLU A 244 -17.08 -3.89 -9.21
CA GLU A 244 -16.87 -3.02 -8.04
C GLU A 244 -15.85 -3.67 -7.10
N GLU A 245 -15.12 -2.86 -6.32
CA GLU A 245 -14.17 -3.35 -5.29
C GLU A 245 -14.89 -4.30 -4.31
N LYS A 246 -14.54 -5.60 -4.30
CA LYS A 246 -15.05 -6.61 -3.35
C LYS A 246 -14.23 -6.59 -2.06
N TYR A 247 -12.90 -6.52 -2.20
CA TYR A 247 -11.97 -6.47 -1.08
C TYR A 247 -10.70 -5.70 -1.47
N VAL A 248 -10.20 -4.90 -0.52
CA VAL A 248 -8.91 -4.20 -0.63
C VAL A 248 -8.16 -4.21 0.69
N ASP A 249 -6.87 -4.53 0.64
CA ASP A 249 -5.89 -4.22 1.69
C ASP A 249 -4.60 -3.79 1.00
N TRP A 250 -4.22 -2.53 1.22
CA TRP A 250 -3.05 -1.92 0.60
C TRP A 250 -1.71 -2.56 1.04
N PHE A 251 -1.71 -3.35 2.11
CA PHE A 251 -0.56 -4.11 2.62
C PHE A 251 -0.72 -5.63 2.45
N GLY A 252 -1.83 -6.09 1.87
CA GLY A 252 -2.21 -7.49 1.81
C GLY A 252 -1.34 -8.30 0.84
N TYR A 253 -1.08 -9.57 1.20
CA TYR A 253 -0.23 -10.50 0.43
C TYR A 253 -1.04 -11.49 -0.42
N THR A 254 -2.35 -11.27 -0.60
CA THR A 254 -3.23 -12.26 -1.25
C THR A 254 -2.81 -12.60 -2.68
N ASN A 255 -2.20 -11.65 -3.42
CA ASN A 255 -1.71 -11.85 -4.80
C ASN A 255 -0.21 -12.19 -4.87
N THR A 256 0.32 -12.93 -3.89
CA THR A 256 1.74 -13.32 -3.87
C THR A 256 1.94 -14.83 -3.92
N VAL A 257 0.84 -15.59 -3.91
CA VAL A 257 0.86 -17.03 -3.75
C VAL A 257 0.97 -17.72 -5.11
N SER A 258 1.61 -18.87 -5.13
CA SER A 258 1.61 -19.80 -6.27
C SER A 258 2.01 -21.19 -5.78
N PRO A 259 1.68 -22.27 -6.50
CA PRO A 259 2.14 -23.61 -6.17
C PRO A 259 3.65 -23.66 -5.88
N LEU A 260 4.43 -23.00 -6.73
CA LEU A 260 5.88 -22.88 -6.59
C LEU A 260 6.30 -22.10 -5.33
N ALA A 261 5.56 -21.04 -4.96
CA ALA A 261 5.83 -20.29 -3.73
C ALA A 261 5.59 -21.14 -2.47
N ILE A 262 4.49 -21.89 -2.43
CA ILE A 262 4.12 -22.72 -1.28
C ILE A 262 5.06 -23.94 -1.15
N GLU A 263 5.42 -24.59 -2.26
CA GLU A 263 6.40 -25.68 -2.25
C GLU A 263 7.78 -25.21 -1.79
N ALA A 264 8.23 -24.05 -2.27
CA ALA A 264 9.50 -23.47 -1.85
C ALA A 264 9.48 -23.07 -0.36
N PHE A 265 8.35 -22.53 0.12
CA PHE A 265 8.15 -22.26 1.54
C PHE A 265 8.23 -23.55 2.38
N GLU A 266 7.52 -24.60 1.98
CA GLU A 266 7.48 -25.89 2.68
C GLU A 266 8.88 -26.53 2.77
N GLN A 267 9.66 -26.45 1.70
CA GLN A 267 11.05 -26.93 1.67
C GLN A 267 11.95 -26.17 2.65
N GLU A 268 11.74 -24.85 2.82
CA GLU A 268 12.57 -24.01 3.69
C GLU A 268 12.14 -24.04 5.16
N TYR A 269 10.84 -24.01 5.44
CA TYR A 269 10.28 -23.91 6.79
C TYR A 269 9.90 -25.25 7.42
N GLY A 270 9.84 -26.33 6.62
CA GLY A 270 9.55 -27.68 7.09
C GLY A 270 8.08 -27.95 7.42
N TYR A 271 7.17 -27.07 7.01
CA TYR A 271 5.73 -27.28 7.09
C TYR A 271 5.00 -26.59 5.92
N ARG A 272 3.84 -27.12 5.54
CA ARG A 272 3.04 -26.62 4.43
C ARG A 272 2.02 -25.59 4.89
N LEU A 273 1.93 -24.47 4.16
CA LEU A 273 0.86 -23.49 4.33
C LEU A 273 -0.43 -23.99 3.67
N ARG A 274 -1.56 -23.71 4.31
CA ARG A 274 -2.91 -24.02 3.85
C ARG A 274 -3.51 -22.82 3.11
N PRO A 275 -4.51 -23.02 2.23
CA PRO A 275 -5.32 -21.93 1.71
C PRO A 275 -5.91 -21.04 2.82
N GLU A 276 -6.32 -21.64 3.94
CA GLU A 276 -6.83 -20.91 5.11
C GLU A 276 -5.78 -19.97 5.76
N ASP A 277 -4.48 -20.26 5.65
CA ASP A 277 -3.43 -19.34 6.14
C ASP A 277 -3.38 -18.02 5.35
N PHE A 278 -4.01 -17.95 4.18
CA PHE A 278 -4.12 -16.75 3.33
C PHE A 278 -5.51 -16.14 3.34
N VAL A 279 -6.55 -16.97 3.27
CA VAL A 279 -7.95 -16.55 3.32
C VAL A 279 -8.34 -16.03 4.70
N ASP A 280 -7.77 -16.59 5.77
CA ASP A 280 -7.96 -16.16 7.16
C ASP A 280 -9.43 -15.91 7.51
N GLU A 281 -10.27 -16.94 7.43
CA GLU A 281 -11.71 -16.86 7.71
C GLU A 281 -12.48 -15.85 6.85
N GLY A 282 -11.93 -15.47 5.69
CA GLY A 282 -12.48 -14.44 4.80
C GLY A 282 -12.01 -13.02 5.12
N TYR A 283 -11.14 -12.84 6.13
CA TYR A 283 -10.51 -11.56 6.45
C TYR A 283 -9.24 -11.29 5.63
N TYR A 284 -8.75 -12.30 4.90
CA TYR A 284 -7.63 -12.20 3.97
C TYR A 284 -6.36 -11.61 4.59
N ASN A 285 -6.08 -11.98 5.84
CA ASN A 285 -4.98 -11.45 6.66
C ASN A 285 -4.94 -9.93 6.70
N SER A 286 -6.12 -9.29 6.77
CA SER A 286 -6.22 -7.84 6.91
C SER A 286 -5.26 -7.34 7.99
N THR A 287 -4.60 -6.20 7.77
CA THR A 287 -3.70 -5.60 8.79
C THR A 287 -4.35 -5.32 10.15
N PHE A 288 -5.69 -5.37 10.24
CA PHE A 288 -6.46 -5.26 11.48
C PHE A 288 -6.49 -6.58 12.27
N ARG A 289 -6.24 -7.73 11.63
CA ARG A 289 -6.14 -9.05 12.24
C ARG A 289 -4.80 -9.21 12.94
N ILE A 290 -4.82 -9.78 14.15
CA ILE A 290 -3.58 -10.16 14.83
C ILE A 290 -2.88 -11.21 13.93
N PRO A 291 -1.67 -10.94 13.43
CA PRO A 291 -1.06 -11.81 12.44
C PRO A 291 -0.71 -13.18 13.04
N SER A 292 -1.05 -14.24 12.32
CA SER A 292 -0.64 -15.60 12.69
C SER A 292 0.86 -15.79 12.48
N LYS A 293 1.44 -16.79 13.15
CA LYS A 293 2.84 -17.17 12.93
C LYS A 293 3.07 -17.57 11.47
N GLN A 294 2.14 -18.32 10.89
CA GLN A 294 2.18 -18.80 9.51
C GLN A 294 2.25 -17.63 8.53
N TYR A 295 1.44 -16.60 8.74
CA TYR A 295 1.43 -15.41 7.90
C TYR A 295 2.74 -14.61 8.04
N LEU A 296 3.24 -14.42 9.27
CA LEU A 296 4.53 -13.74 9.50
C LEU A 296 5.71 -14.47 8.87
N ASP A 297 5.76 -15.80 8.98
CA ASP A 297 6.78 -16.62 8.35
C ASP A 297 6.73 -16.49 6.82
N TYR A 298 5.53 -16.53 6.23
CA TYR A 298 5.35 -16.34 4.79
C TYR A 298 5.74 -14.93 4.33
N MET A 299 5.38 -13.89 5.08
CA MET A 299 5.81 -12.52 4.78
C MET A 299 7.33 -12.40 4.74
N ASP A 300 8.03 -12.96 5.73
CA ASP A 300 9.49 -12.94 5.82
C ASP A 300 10.14 -13.71 4.65
N PHE A 301 9.60 -14.88 4.29
CA PHE A 301 9.98 -15.65 3.09
C PHE A 301 9.80 -14.85 1.80
N GLN A 302 8.63 -14.24 1.62
CA GLN A 302 8.28 -13.51 0.41
C GLN A 302 9.11 -12.23 0.27
N GLN A 303 9.38 -11.52 1.37
CA GLN A 303 10.22 -10.33 1.38
C GLN A 303 11.65 -10.61 0.95
N ARG A 304 12.25 -11.73 1.41
CA ARG A 304 13.59 -12.14 0.94
C ARG A 304 13.65 -12.34 -0.56
N PHE A 305 12.63 -13.00 -1.10
CA PHE A 305 12.52 -13.25 -2.54
C PHE A 305 12.39 -11.94 -3.33
N VAL A 306 11.44 -11.07 -2.94
CA VAL A 306 11.18 -9.79 -3.61
C VAL A 306 12.40 -8.88 -3.54
N ALA A 307 13.04 -8.74 -2.37
CA ALA A 307 14.21 -7.90 -2.22
C ALA A 307 15.37 -8.35 -3.12
N LYS A 308 15.60 -9.67 -3.23
CA LYS A 308 16.62 -10.23 -4.13
C LYS A 308 16.33 -9.92 -5.59
N LYS A 309 15.08 -10.09 -6.03
CA LYS A 309 14.67 -9.81 -7.42
C LYS A 309 14.69 -8.33 -7.76
N ALA A 310 14.19 -7.49 -6.85
CA ALA A 310 14.21 -6.04 -7.02
C ALA A 310 15.66 -5.53 -7.09
N LYS A 311 16.56 -6.06 -6.25
CA LYS A 311 17.99 -5.75 -6.30
C LYS A 311 18.59 -5.99 -7.69
N ALA A 312 18.29 -7.12 -8.32
CA ALA A 312 18.83 -7.44 -9.64
C ALA A 312 18.42 -6.39 -10.69
N LEU A 313 17.17 -5.93 -10.66
CA LEU A 313 16.66 -4.88 -11.54
C LEU A 313 17.30 -3.52 -11.23
N VAL A 314 17.44 -3.15 -9.96
CA VAL A 314 18.13 -1.91 -9.54
C VAL A 314 19.60 -1.92 -9.96
N ASP A 315 20.30 -3.04 -9.79
CA ASP A 315 21.69 -3.18 -10.22
C ASP A 315 21.83 -2.99 -11.75
N LEU A 316 20.86 -3.45 -12.54
CA LEU A 316 20.78 -3.15 -13.98
C LEU A 316 20.59 -1.66 -14.25
N VAL A 317 19.69 -0.96 -13.52
CA VAL A 317 19.53 0.51 -13.66
C VAL A 317 20.87 1.21 -13.42
N HIS A 318 21.56 0.85 -12.35
CA HIS A 318 22.83 1.46 -11.96
C HIS A 318 23.95 1.15 -12.95
N LYS A 319 23.98 -0.05 -13.54
CA LYS A 319 24.92 -0.42 -14.61
C LYS A 319 24.83 0.51 -15.84
N TYR A 320 23.65 1.09 -16.07
CA TYR A 320 23.40 2.05 -17.16
C TYR A 320 23.46 3.51 -16.70
N ASP A 321 24.07 3.79 -15.55
CA ASP A 321 24.27 5.13 -14.96
C ASP A 321 22.97 5.93 -14.74
N LYS A 322 21.86 5.23 -14.46
CA LYS A 322 20.55 5.81 -14.14
C LYS A 322 20.25 5.67 -12.65
N LYS A 323 19.27 6.43 -12.15
CA LYS A 323 18.75 6.26 -10.78
C LYS A 323 17.54 5.36 -10.76
N ALA A 324 17.40 4.56 -9.71
CA ALA A 324 16.26 3.68 -9.48
C ALA A 324 15.40 4.22 -8.34
N ILE A 325 14.14 4.58 -8.62
CA ILE A 325 13.17 4.92 -7.57
C ILE A 325 11.97 3.99 -7.64
N MET A 326 11.39 3.71 -6.47
CA MET A 326 10.20 2.87 -6.32
C MET A 326 8.97 3.72 -6.04
N PHE A 327 7.86 3.43 -6.70
CA PHE A 327 6.56 3.95 -6.27
C PHE A 327 6.04 3.16 -5.06
N LEU A 328 5.68 3.85 -3.98
CA LEU A 328 5.03 3.24 -2.82
C LEU A 328 3.52 3.10 -3.10
N GLY A 329 3.16 2.01 -3.76
CA GLY A 329 1.81 1.68 -4.21
C GLY A 329 1.86 0.55 -5.23
N ASP A 330 0.71 0.18 -5.80
CA ASP A 330 0.60 -0.84 -6.86
C ASP A 330 1.30 -2.17 -6.47
N GLN A 331 2.24 -2.65 -7.29
CA GLN A 331 2.96 -3.91 -7.09
C GLN A 331 4.13 -3.82 -6.08
N TRP A 332 3.89 -3.25 -4.90
CA TRP A 332 4.93 -3.01 -3.88
C TRP A 332 5.08 -4.11 -2.83
N ILE A 333 4.21 -5.13 -2.82
CA ILE A 333 4.17 -6.13 -1.74
C ILE A 333 5.46 -6.94 -1.70
N GLY A 334 5.99 -7.14 -0.48
CA GLY A 334 7.27 -7.80 -0.22
C GLY A 334 8.50 -6.89 -0.30
N THR A 335 8.36 -5.65 -0.78
CA THR A 335 9.48 -4.68 -0.72
C THR A 335 9.73 -4.18 0.70
N GLU A 336 8.63 -3.89 1.41
CA GLU A 336 8.56 -3.54 2.84
C GLU A 336 9.59 -2.48 3.25
N PRO A 337 9.34 -1.17 2.96
CA PRO A 337 10.31 -0.08 3.19
C PRO A 337 10.85 0.05 4.62
N TYR A 338 10.10 -0.45 5.60
CA TYR A 338 10.48 -0.48 7.01
C TYR A 338 10.86 -1.89 7.49
N GLY A 339 10.98 -2.85 6.57
CA GLY A 339 11.36 -4.23 6.80
C GLY A 339 12.87 -4.46 6.70
N LYS A 340 13.30 -5.65 7.13
CA LYS A 340 14.72 -6.02 7.31
C LYS A 340 15.53 -6.00 6.00
N TYR A 341 14.87 -6.23 4.87
CA TYR A 341 15.54 -6.49 3.58
C TYR A 341 15.54 -5.29 2.63
N PHE A 342 14.79 -4.23 2.93
CA PHE A 342 14.58 -3.12 1.99
C PHE A 342 15.88 -2.42 1.57
N SER A 343 16.77 -2.14 2.52
CA SER A 343 18.06 -1.48 2.23
C SER A 343 18.94 -2.30 1.29
N SER A 344 18.77 -3.63 1.24
CA SER A 344 19.53 -4.50 0.33
C SER A 344 19.13 -4.33 -1.13
N ILE A 345 17.94 -3.79 -1.41
CA ILE A 345 17.47 -3.53 -2.78
C ILE A 345 18.34 -2.48 -3.47
N GLY A 346 18.85 -1.50 -2.72
CA GLY A 346 19.76 -0.47 -3.24
C GLY A 346 19.07 0.69 -3.97
N LEU A 347 17.77 0.94 -3.72
CA LEU A 347 17.02 2.05 -4.32
C LEU A 347 17.64 3.42 -4.02
N ASP A 348 17.66 4.29 -5.02
CA ASP A 348 18.02 5.71 -4.83
C ASP A 348 16.90 6.49 -4.14
N GLY A 349 15.66 6.03 -4.27
CA GLY A 349 14.52 6.71 -3.69
C GLY A 349 13.20 5.97 -3.69
N VAL A 350 12.26 6.58 -2.98
CA VAL A 350 10.86 6.21 -2.95
C VAL A 350 10.01 7.44 -3.25
N VAL A 351 9.04 7.27 -4.14
CA VAL A 351 8.00 8.24 -4.42
C VAL A 351 6.65 7.67 -3.99
N GLY A 352 5.79 8.43 -3.33
CA GLY A 352 4.47 7.94 -2.92
C GLY A 352 3.39 9.00 -2.98
N SER A 353 2.14 8.58 -2.86
CA SER A 353 0.98 9.47 -2.77
C SER A 353 0.99 10.29 -1.48
N VAL A 354 0.71 11.59 -1.55
CA VAL A 354 0.52 12.44 -0.35
C VAL A 354 -0.85 13.10 -0.36
N GLY A 355 -1.68 12.74 0.61
CA GLY A 355 -2.98 13.35 0.88
C GLY A 355 -3.09 13.99 2.27
N ASP A 356 -2.18 13.67 3.18
CA ASP A 356 -2.16 14.18 4.56
C ASP A 356 -0.78 14.01 5.20
N GLY A 357 -0.66 14.29 6.49
CA GLY A 357 0.59 14.11 7.22
C GLY A 357 0.96 12.63 7.41
N VAL A 358 0.00 11.71 7.63
CA VAL A 358 0.28 10.26 7.76
C VAL A 358 0.90 9.70 6.48
N THR A 359 0.27 9.91 5.34
CA THR A 359 0.76 9.48 4.02
C THR A 359 2.10 10.14 3.66
N LEU A 360 2.32 11.40 4.08
CA LEU A 360 3.64 12.02 3.97
C LEU A 360 4.70 11.32 4.83
N ARG A 361 4.38 11.00 6.08
CA ARG A 361 5.31 10.34 7.01
C ARG A 361 5.59 8.89 6.62
N LEU A 362 4.63 8.22 5.98
CA LEU A 362 4.80 6.91 5.36
C LEU A 362 5.95 6.90 4.33
N ILE A 363 6.22 8.02 3.67
CA ILE A 363 7.28 8.18 2.66
C ILE A 363 8.55 8.83 3.26
N SER A 364 8.37 9.93 4.00
CA SER A 364 9.49 10.76 4.46
C SER A 364 10.36 10.09 5.53
N ASP A 365 9.83 9.10 6.25
CA ASP A 365 10.56 8.33 7.25
C ASP A 365 11.29 7.10 6.66
N ILE A 366 11.14 6.83 5.36
CA ILE A 366 11.87 5.74 4.69
C ILE A 366 13.35 6.14 4.55
N ASP A 367 14.26 5.24 4.92
CA ASP A 367 15.71 5.46 4.85
C ASP A 367 16.24 5.32 3.41
N VAL A 368 15.99 6.34 2.59
CA VAL A 368 16.49 6.47 1.22
C VAL A 368 16.90 7.91 0.90
N LYS A 369 17.77 8.06 -0.11
CA LYS A 369 18.31 9.37 -0.48
C LYS A 369 17.25 10.30 -1.06
N ILE A 370 16.37 9.79 -1.92
CA ILE A 370 15.28 10.54 -2.54
C ILE A 370 13.97 10.09 -1.92
N ARG A 371 13.30 11.00 -1.22
CA ARG A 371 11.94 10.85 -0.70
C ARG A 371 11.06 11.86 -1.43
N GLU A 372 10.18 11.39 -2.31
CA GLU A 372 9.35 12.23 -3.15
C GLU A 372 7.87 12.05 -2.83
N GLY A 373 7.19 13.16 -2.53
CA GLY A 373 5.74 13.16 -2.30
C GLY A 373 5.00 13.60 -3.54
N ARG A 374 4.22 12.72 -4.16
CA ARG A 374 3.30 13.04 -5.25
C ARG A 374 1.95 13.44 -4.67
N PHE A 375 1.67 14.74 -4.66
CA PHE A 375 0.51 15.32 -3.99
C PHE A 375 -0.79 15.03 -4.73
N LEU A 376 -1.85 14.90 -3.94
CA LEU A 376 -3.25 14.93 -4.38
C LEU A 376 -3.78 16.38 -4.46
N PRO A 377 -4.80 16.66 -5.29
CA PRO A 377 -5.55 15.71 -6.12
C PRO A 377 -4.73 15.19 -7.31
N TYR A 378 -5.00 13.93 -7.69
CA TYR A 378 -4.45 13.37 -8.92
C TYR A 378 -5.18 13.99 -10.11
N PHE A 379 -4.49 14.26 -11.22
CA PHE A 379 -5.07 14.98 -12.35
C PHE A 379 -5.92 14.03 -13.22
N PHE A 380 -7.05 13.60 -12.67
CA PHE A 380 -8.02 12.71 -13.30
C PHE A 380 -9.42 13.34 -13.44
N PRO A 381 -10.24 12.83 -14.38
CA PRO A 381 -11.58 13.36 -14.65
C PRO A 381 -12.58 13.20 -13.49
N ASP A 382 -12.30 12.30 -12.53
CA ASP A 382 -13.12 12.14 -11.33
C ASP A 382 -13.10 13.37 -10.42
N THR A 383 -12.03 14.16 -10.49
CA THR A 383 -11.81 15.37 -9.69
C THR A 383 -11.78 16.61 -10.56
N PHE A 384 -11.13 16.56 -11.72
CA PHE A 384 -10.99 17.69 -12.63
C PHE A 384 -12.06 17.67 -13.72
N PHE A 385 -13.26 18.13 -13.39
CA PHE A 385 -14.37 18.30 -14.31
C PHE A 385 -15.02 19.68 -14.16
N GLU A 386 -15.77 20.11 -15.19
CA GLU A 386 -16.41 21.42 -15.21
C GLU A 386 -17.33 21.62 -13.99
N GLY A 387 -17.10 22.72 -13.25
CA GLY A 387 -17.89 23.07 -12.07
C GLY A 387 -17.31 22.58 -10.74
N ASN A 388 -16.17 21.87 -10.75
CA ASN A 388 -15.51 21.37 -9.53
C ASN A 388 -14.36 22.25 -9.01
N ASP A 389 -14.11 23.42 -9.61
CA ASP A 389 -12.98 24.31 -9.33
C ASP A 389 -12.76 24.60 -7.84
N GLU A 390 -13.84 24.90 -7.11
CA GLU A 390 -13.78 25.22 -5.68
C GLU A 390 -13.34 24.01 -4.86
N ALA A 391 -13.92 22.83 -5.13
CA ALA A 391 -13.60 21.60 -4.42
C ALA A 391 -12.15 21.14 -4.68
N ILE A 392 -11.67 21.24 -5.93
CA ILE A 392 -10.27 20.94 -6.29
C ILE A 392 -9.32 21.81 -5.47
N LEU A 393 -9.61 23.11 -5.38
CA LEU A 393 -8.78 24.06 -4.65
C LEU A 393 -8.86 23.85 -3.13
N GLU A 394 -10.04 23.55 -2.59
CA GLU A 394 -10.22 23.20 -1.18
C GLU A 394 -9.45 21.94 -0.81
N GLU A 395 -9.51 20.90 -1.63
CA GLU A 395 -8.77 19.66 -1.42
C GLU A 395 -7.26 19.91 -1.43
N ALA A 396 -6.75 20.61 -2.45
CA ALA A 396 -5.33 20.96 -2.56
C ALA A 396 -4.83 21.75 -1.34
N LYS A 397 -5.65 22.68 -0.82
CA LYS A 397 -5.36 23.44 0.40
C LYS A 397 -5.33 22.56 1.63
N LEU A 398 -6.32 21.70 1.80
CA LEU A 398 -6.37 20.77 2.94
C LEU A 398 -5.18 19.79 2.92
N ASN A 399 -4.87 19.21 1.76
CA ASN A 399 -3.76 18.28 1.58
C ASN A 399 -2.43 18.97 1.92
N TRP A 400 -2.21 20.18 1.42
CA TRP A 400 -1.01 20.94 1.76
C TRP A 400 -0.94 21.29 3.25
N ILE A 401 -2.01 21.79 3.88
CA ILE A 401 -2.01 22.13 5.31
C ILE A 401 -1.64 20.93 6.18
N LYS A 402 -2.24 19.76 5.89
CA LYS A 402 -1.99 18.49 6.58
C LYS A 402 -0.57 17.97 6.38
N ALA A 403 -0.08 17.98 5.14
CA ALA A 403 1.27 17.51 4.81
C ALA A 403 2.37 18.48 5.32
N ARG A 404 2.15 19.80 5.20
CA ARG A 404 3.13 20.84 5.55
C ARG A 404 3.59 20.76 7.00
N ARG A 405 2.68 20.48 7.93
CA ARG A 405 3.03 20.30 9.35
C ARG A 405 3.90 19.05 9.59
N ALA A 406 3.73 17.99 8.80
CA ALA A 406 4.54 16.79 8.85
C ALA A 406 5.93 16.98 8.22
N LEU A 407 6.06 17.82 7.18
CA LEU A 407 7.36 18.19 6.58
C LEU A 407 8.35 18.76 7.60
N PHE A 408 7.87 19.53 8.57
CA PHE A 408 8.71 20.04 9.65
C PHE A 408 9.21 18.93 10.58
N ARG A 409 8.57 17.77 10.63
CA ARG A 409 9.00 16.63 11.45
C ARG A 409 9.92 15.70 10.69
N SER A 410 9.55 15.41 9.45
CA SER A 410 10.32 14.57 8.54
C SER A 410 10.22 15.13 7.12
N PRO A 411 11.30 15.72 6.59
CA PRO A 411 11.23 16.42 5.32
C PRO A 411 11.27 15.45 4.13
N LEU A 412 10.48 15.78 3.10
CA LEU A 412 10.67 15.22 1.77
C LEU A 412 11.84 15.91 1.07
N THR A 413 12.50 15.19 0.17
CA THR A 413 13.53 15.76 -0.69
C THR A 413 12.95 16.48 -1.90
N ARG A 414 11.78 16.03 -2.36
CA ARG A 414 11.09 16.53 -3.56
C ARG A 414 9.58 16.37 -3.39
N ILE A 415 8.84 17.15 -4.15
CA ILE A 415 7.40 16.96 -4.34
C ILE A 415 7.09 16.80 -5.83
N GLY A 416 5.87 16.41 -6.16
CA GLY A 416 5.41 16.32 -7.53
C GLY A 416 3.90 16.17 -7.63
N TYR A 417 3.41 16.12 -8.87
CA TYR A 417 2.03 15.84 -9.20
C TYR A 417 1.97 14.72 -10.25
N GLY A 418 0.80 14.12 -10.45
CA GLY A 418 0.59 13.04 -11.41
C GLY A 418 -0.80 13.12 -12.05
N GLY A 419 -0.98 12.39 -13.16
CA GLY A 419 -2.18 12.42 -14.00
C GLY A 419 -1.98 13.26 -15.26
N TYR A 420 -3.07 13.68 -15.90
CA TYR A 420 -3.05 14.44 -17.15
C TYR A 420 -2.82 15.94 -16.89
N LEU A 421 -1.65 16.46 -17.25
CA LEU A 421 -1.34 17.89 -17.08
C LEU A 421 -2.28 18.76 -17.91
N SER A 422 -2.69 18.30 -19.09
CA SER A 422 -3.67 18.98 -19.96
C SER A 422 -5.01 19.22 -19.27
N LEU A 423 -5.38 18.35 -18.33
CA LEU A 423 -6.62 18.46 -17.56
C LEU A 423 -6.46 19.52 -16.46
N ALA A 424 -5.42 19.40 -15.62
CA ALA A 424 -5.16 20.37 -14.55
C ALA A 424 -4.90 21.78 -15.08
N TYR A 425 -4.27 21.91 -16.26
CA TYR A 425 -3.94 23.18 -16.90
C TYR A 425 -5.17 24.05 -17.20
N GLN A 426 -6.37 23.45 -17.30
CA GLN A 426 -7.63 24.16 -17.52
C GLN A 426 -8.07 24.95 -16.28
N PHE A 427 -7.63 24.54 -15.08
CA PHE A 427 -8.04 25.09 -13.79
C PHE A 427 -7.01 26.11 -13.28
N LYS A 428 -7.10 27.34 -13.77
CA LYS A 428 -6.05 28.37 -13.55
C LYS A 428 -5.84 28.75 -12.08
N ASP A 429 -6.90 28.77 -11.28
CA ASP A 429 -6.77 29.08 -9.84
C ASP A 429 -6.06 27.94 -9.08
N PHE A 430 -6.27 26.69 -9.49
CA PHE A 430 -5.52 25.54 -8.98
C PHE A 430 -4.03 25.63 -9.38
N ILE A 431 -3.75 25.92 -10.66
CA ILE A 431 -2.37 26.10 -11.14
C ILE A 431 -1.63 27.21 -10.38
N ALA A 432 -2.29 28.35 -10.15
CA ALA A 432 -1.71 29.43 -9.35
C ALA A 432 -1.41 28.99 -7.91
N TYR A 433 -2.31 28.21 -7.30
CA TYR A 433 -2.11 27.70 -5.95
C TYR A 433 -0.95 26.70 -5.85
N ILE A 434 -0.80 25.74 -6.79
CA ILE A 434 0.33 24.81 -6.73
C ILE A 434 1.67 25.50 -7.00
N ALA A 435 1.69 26.64 -7.69
CA ALA A 435 2.88 27.49 -7.81
C ALA A 435 3.30 28.07 -6.44
N GLU A 436 2.34 28.52 -5.63
CA GLU A 436 2.58 28.97 -4.26
C GLU A 436 3.10 27.82 -3.38
N VAL A 437 2.45 26.65 -3.46
CA VAL A 437 2.87 25.43 -2.73
C VAL A 437 4.30 25.04 -3.09
N ALA A 438 4.65 25.07 -4.38
CA ALA A 438 5.99 24.71 -4.84
C ALA A 438 7.06 25.66 -4.29
N GLN A 439 6.78 26.96 -4.22
CA GLN A 439 7.70 27.93 -3.60
C GLN A 439 7.80 27.75 -2.09
N GLU A 440 6.67 27.57 -1.41
CA GLU A 440 6.64 27.36 0.04
C GLU A 440 7.38 26.07 0.43
N PHE A 441 7.21 24.98 -0.33
CA PHE A 441 7.96 23.74 -0.12
C PHE A 441 9.48 23.96 -0.16
N ARG A 442 9.98 24.72 -1.15
CA ARG A 442 11.43 24.99 -1.28
C ARG A 442 11.96 25.80 -0.11
N GLN A 443 11.18 26.79 0.36
CA GLN A 443 11.52 27.57 1.55
C GLN A 443 11.57 26.69 2.80
N ILE A 444 10.55 25.83 3.00
CA ILE A 444 10.51 24.87 4.11
C ILE A 444 11.71 23.94 4.04
N LYS A 445 11.99 23.35 2.87
CA LYS A 445 13.12 22.45 2.66
C LYS A 445 14.45 23.09 3.05
N GLN A 446 14.74 24.31 2.59
CA GLN A 446 15.95 25.04 3.00
C GLN A 446 16.01 25.28 4.51
N TYR A 447 14.87 25.59 5.12
CA TYR A 447 14.78 25.85 6.55
C TYR A 447 15.04 24.59 7.39
N VAL A 448 14.40 23.46 7.07
CA VAL A 448 14.52 22.20 7.81
C VAL A 448 15.83 21.46 7.52
N GLU A 449 16.51 21.73 6.40
CA GLU A 449 17.87 21.25 6.14
C GLU A 449 18.92 21.99 7.00
N SER A 450 18.63 23.22 7.40
CA SER A 450 19.54 24.07 8.19
C SER A 450 19.20 24.13 9.68
N HIS A 451 18.03 23.64 10.10
CA HIS A 451 17.55 23.71 11.46
C HIS A 451 16.96 22.37 11.91
N GLN A 452 17.24 21.99 13.15
CA GLN A 452 16.60 20.83 13.75
C GLN A 452 15.26 21.22 14.39
N SER A 453 14.19 20.56 13.97
CA SER A 453 12.88 20.74 14.59
C SER A 453 12.88 20.25 16.04
N LEU A 454 12.26 21.04 16.92
CA LEU A 454 12.08 20.68 18.32
C LEU A 454 11.30 19.36 18.46
N LYS A 455 11.88 18.41 19.17
CA LYS A 455 11.24 17.17 19.65
C LYS A 455 11.13 17.25 21.17
N LYS A 456 9.90 17.32 21.69
CA LYS A 456 9.65 17.49 23.13
C LYS A 456 9.61 16.18 23.91
N SER A 457 9.27 15.09 23.22
CA SER A 457 9.13 13.76 23.81
C SER A 457 9.32 12.70 22.73
N LYS A 458 9.67 11.48 23.14
CA LYS A 458 9.67 10.27 22.31
C LYS A 458 8.44 9.44 22.62
N VAL A 459 7.64 9.17 21.59
CA VAL A 459 6.37 8.46 21.64
C VAL A 459 6.51 7.16 20.87
N ALA A 460 6.15 6.04 21.50
CA ALA A 460 6.09 4.74 20.84
C ALA A 460 4.64 4.30 20.65
N ILE A 461 4.26 3.94 19.42
CA ILE A 461 2.99 3.28 19.11
C ILE A 461 3.20 1.77 19.25
N LEU A 462 2.48 1.14 20.19
CA LEU A 462 2.55 -0.29 20.48
C LEU A 462 1.37 -1.02 19.84
N ASN A 463 1.67 -1.97 18.94
CA ASN A 463 0.70 -2.87 18.30
C ASN A 463 1.37 -4.19 17.85
N SER A 464 0.67 -5.11 17.21
CA SER A 464 1.24 -6.41 16.78
C SER A 464 2.26 -6.31 15.64
N TRP A 465 2.32 -5.20 14.91
CA TRP A 465 3.17 -5.05 13.73
C TRP A 465 4.50 -4.34 14.02
N GLY A 466 4.46 -3.26 14.82
CA GLY A 466 5.63 -2.44 15.12
C GLY A 466 6.22 -1.78 13.87
N ALA A 467 7.55 -1.73 13.82
CA ALA A 467 8.30 -0.94 12.84
C ALA A 467 8.00 -1.28 11.38
N ILE A 468 7.70 -2.55 11.04
CA ILE A 468 7.42 -2.97 9.65
C ILE A 468 6.17 -2.31 9.06
N ARG A 469 5.31 -1.75 9.92
CA ARG A 469 4.11 -0.99 9.54
C ARG A 469 4.21 0.45 10.04
N THR A 470 5.38 1.07 10.01
CA THR A 470 5.55 2.49 10.39
C THR A 470 4.60 3.38 9.57
N TRP A 471 3.79 4.19 10.26
CA TRP A 471 2.70 5.05 9.72
C TRP A 471 1.54 4.36 9.00
N ALA A 472 1.56 3.03 8.90
CA ALA A 472 0.52 2.23 8.27
C ALA A 472 -0.73 1.88 9.11
N PRO A 473 -0.73 1.88 10.47
CA PRO A 473 -1.89 1.43 11.22
C PRO A 473 -3.16 2.18 10.83
N TYR A 474 -4.28 1.45 10.80
CA TYR A 474 -5.63 1.97 10.51
C TYR A 474 -5.90 2.38 9.05
N ILE A 475 -4.93 2.22 8.15
CA ILE A 475 -5.12 2.37 6.69
C ILE A 475 -5.67 1.04 6.13
N VAL A 476 -6.80 1.11 5.41
CA VAL A 476 -7.34 -0.04 4.64
C VAL A 476 -6.93 0.12 3.18
N ALA A 477 -7.46 1.15 2.53
CA ALA A 477 -6.98 1.62 1.22
C ALA A 477 -6.27 2.97 1.38
N HIS A 478 -5.18 3.14 0.62
CA HIS A 478 -4.39 4.35 0.66
C HIS A 478 -5.22 5.60 0.28
N GLY A 479 -5.21 6.62 1.14
CA GLY A 479 -5.82 7.91 0.87
C GLY A 479 -7.36 7.94 0.89
N LYS A 480 -8.02 6.83 1.30
CA LYS A 480 -9.48 6.77 1.48
C LYS A 480 -9.84 6.80 2.97
N PRO A 481 -10.81 7.61 3.39
CA PRO A 481 -11.29 7.60 4.77
C PRO A 481 -12.23 6.40 5.01
N TYR A 482 -12.07 5.73 6.15
CA TYR A 482 -12.98 4.69 6.60
C TYR A 482 -13.61 5.06 7.95
N LYS A 483 -14.93 4.96 8.05
CA LYS A 483 -15.68 5.35 9.26
C LYS A 483 -15.16 4.66 10.52
N LEU A 484 -14.85 3.36 10.43
CA LEU A 484 -14.44 2.55 11.57
C LEU A 484 -13.00 2.85 12.01
N SER A 485 -12.13 3.32 11.10
CA SER A 485 -10.74 3.60 11.43
C SER A 485 -10.44 5.09 11.66
N TYR A 486 -11.40 5.98 11.35
CA TYR A 486 -11.25 7.44 11.43
C TYR A 486 -10.75 7.94 12.78
N SER A 487 -11.29 7.43 13.89
CA SER A 487 -10.90 7.88 15.25
C SER A 487 -9.41 7.61 15.53
N TYR A 488 -8.90 6.48 15.04
CA TYR A 488 -7.51 6.07 15.22
C TYR A 488 -6.57 6.74 14.21
N LEU A 489 -7.01 6.90 12.95
CA LEU A 489 -6.31 7.72 11.96
C LEU A 489 -6.19 9.18 12.40
N GLY A 490 -7.18 9.73 13.10
CA GLY A 490 -7.11 11.07 13.68
C GLY A 490 -5.96 11.24 14.67
N MET A 491 -5.68 10.20 15.47
CA MET A 491 -4.51 10.18 16.36
C MET A 491 -3.21 10.14 15.55
N MET A 492 -3.12 9.26 14.55
CA MET A 492 -1.95 9.17 13.67
C MET A 492 -1.68 10.49 12.96
N GLU A 493 -2.72 11.12 12.42
CA GLU A 493 -2.61 12.41 11.75
C GLU A 493 -2.27 13.54 12.74
N ALA A 494 -2.76 13.50 13.97
CA ALA A 494 -2.31 14.44 14.98
C ALA A 494 -0.79 14.28 15.25
N LEU A 495 -0.30 13.06 15.36
CA LEU A 495 1.12 12.77 15.63
C LEU A 495 2.03 13.11 14.45
N SER A 496 1.58 12.96 13.20
CA SER A 496 2.40 13.13 11.99
C SER A 496 3.13 14.47 11.90
N GLY A 497 2.51 15.55 12.39
CA GLY A 497 3.07 16.90 12.47
C GLY A 497 3.30 17.44 13.89
N MET A 498 3.11 16.63 14.93
CA MET A 498 3.31 17.05 16.33
C MET A 498 4.81 17.15 16.66
N ALA A 499 5.19 18.02 17.61
CA ALA A 499 6.57 18.22 18.05
C ALA A 499 7.09 17.10 18.96
N VAL A 500 6.95 15.85 18.52
CA VAL A 500 7.38 14.63 19.20
C VAL A 500 8.13 13.74 18.21
N ASP A 501 9.02 12.90 18.72
CA ASP A 501 9.59 11.80 17.97
C ASP A 501 8.64 10.62 18.05
N VAL A 502 8.31 9.99 16.92
CA VAL A 502 7.36 8.88 16.89
C VAL A 502 8.08 7.65 16.37
N GLN A 503 7.99 6.55 17.11
CA GLN A 503 8.44 5.23 16.68
C GLN A 503 7.33 4.20 16.84
N PHE A 504 7.48 3.04 16.21
CA PHE A 504 6.51 1.96 16.21
C PHE A 504 7.19 0.72 16.74
N ILE A 505 6.60 0.11 17.77
CA ILE A 505 7.16 -1.07 18.44
C ILE A 505 6.10 -2.17 18.48
N ASN A 506 6.54 -3.42 18.47
CA ASN A 506 5.66 -4.56 18.67
C ASN A 506 5.82 -5.20 20.05
N PHE A 507 5.03 -6.24 20.32
CA PHE A 507 5.06 -6.94 21.60
C PHE A 507 6.35 -7.74 21.83
N ASP A 508 7.04 -8.13 20.76
CA ASP A 508 8.36 -8.77 20.88
C ASP A 508 9.44 -7.74 21.26
N ASP A 509 9.40 -6.54 20.67
CA ASP A 509 10.24 -5.40 21.07
C ASP A 509 10.02 -5.06 22.54
N LEU A 510 8.76 -4.98 22.97
CA LEU A 510 8.39 -4.74 24.37
C LEU A 510 8.98 -5.79 25.32
N LYS A 511 8.90 -7.08 24.94
CA LYS A 511 9.45 -8.21 25.71
C LYS A 511 10.98 -8.18 25.75
N ALA A 512 11.64 -7.73 24.68
CA ALA A 512 13.09 -7.53 24.66
C ALA A 512 13.53 -6.38 25.57
N GLY A 513 12.67 -5.37 25.75
CA GLY A 513 12.82 -4.30 26.72
C GLY A 513 12.42 -2.94 26.15
N ILE A 514 11.77 -2.12 26.98
CA ILE A 514 11.39 -0.76 26.60
C ILE A 514 12.64 0.12 26.56
N ASP A 515 12.87 0.76 25.42
CA ASP A 515 13.91 1.77 25.25
C ASP A 515 13.75 2.89 26.31
N PRO A 516 14.79 3.14 27.15
CA PRO A 516 14.71 4.13 28.23
C PRO A 516 14.49 5.56 27.75
N ASP A 517 14.72 5.85 26.47
CA ASP A 517 14.46 7.17 25.89
C ASP A 517 12.96 7.38 25.55
N ILE A 518 12.12 6.34 25.64
CA ILE A 518 10.67 6.47 25.41
C ILE A 518 10.03 7.18 26.60
N ASP A 519 9.38 8.32 26.32
CA ASP A 519 8.60 9.05 27.33
C ASP A 519 7.16 8.53 27.41
N VAL A 520 6.57 8.18 26.27
CA VAL A 520 5.16 7.81 26.16
C VAL A 520 4.97 6.57 25.28
N ILE A 521 4.17 5.62 25.74
CA ILE A 521 3.66 4.50 24.93
C ILE A 521 2.17 4.74 24.66
N ILE A 522 1.74 4.51 23.42
CA ILE A 522 0.34 4.57 23.01
C ILE A 522 -0.10 3.21 22.52
N ASN A 523 -1.19 2.69 23.08
CA ASN A 523 -1.89 1.52 22.57
C ASN A 523 -3.32 1.92 22.20
N ALA A 524 -3.70 1.68 20.95
CA ALA A 524 -4.93 2.22 20.38
C ALA A 524 -5.55 1.23 19.41
N GLY A 525 -6.88 1.08 19.43
CA GLY A 525 -7.60 0.19 18.53
C GLY A 525 -8.83 -0.44 19.18
N ASP A 526 -9.64 -1.11 18.36
CA ASP A 526 -10.76 -1.91 18.85
C ASP A 526 -10.26 -3.22 19.45
N ALA A 527 -11.00 -3.79 20.40
CA ALA A 527 -10.62 -5.03 21.08
C ALA A 527 -10.38 -6.17 20.08
N HIS A 528 -9.41 -7.03 20.40
CA HIS A 528 -9.03 -8.21 19.58
C HIS A 528 -8.47 -7.89 18.18
N THR A 529 -8.13 -6.64 17.88
CA THR A 529 -7.40 -6.26 16.66
C THR A 529 -5.89 -6.31 16.85
N ALA A 530 -5.13 -6.32 15.75
CA ALA A 530 -3.67 -6.15 15.77
C ALA A 530 -3.22 -4.87 16.48
N PHE A 531 -4.05 -3.84 16.50
CA PHE A 531 -3.69 -2.53 17.03
C PHE A 531 -3.90 -2.45 18.54
N SER A 532 -4.99 -3.02 19.06
CA SER A 532 -5.15 -3.16 20.51
C SER A 532 -4.28 -4.27 21.08
N GLY A 533 -4.18 -5.43 20.42
CA GLY A 533 -3.23 -6.54 20.67
C GLY A 533 -3.87 -7.85 21.15
N GLY A 534 -5.08 -7.83 21.71
CA GLY A 534 -5.83 -9.05 22.09
C GLY A 534 -5.16 -9.91 23.17
N GLU A 535 -5.10 -11.23 22.96
CA GLU A 535 -4.69 -12.23 23.97
C GLU A 535 -3.29 -12.00 24.55
N ILE A 536 -2.42 -11.29 23.84
CA ILE A 536 -1.05 -10.97 24.29
C ILE A 536 -1.01 -10.27 25.66
N PHE A 537 -2.09 -9.61 26.07
CA PHE A 537 -2.17 -8.97 27.40
C PHE A 537 -2.45 -9.94 28.55
N THR A 538 -2.61 -11.24 28.28
CA THR A 538 -2.54 -12.27 29.32
C THR A 538 -1.10 -12.66 29.66
N ASP A 539 -0.13 -12.27 28.83
CA ASP A 539 1.29 -12.52 29.07
C ASP A 539 1.82 -11.58 30.17
N GLU A 540 2.29 -12.19 31.26
CA GLU A 540 2.85 -11.50 32.43
C GLU A 540 3.99 -10.55 32.04
N ALA A 541 4.88 -10.96 31.13
CA ALA A 541 6.02 -10.15 30.74
C ALA A 541 5.57 -8.83 30.07
N VAL A 542 4.48 -8.86 29.31
CA VAL A 542 3.92 -7.70 28.60
C VAL A 542 3.29 -6.73 29.60
N VAL A 543 2.36 -7.21 30.43
CA VAL A 543 1.64 -6.34 31.38
C VAL A 543 2.55 -5.81 32.49
N SER A 544 3.49 -6.61 32.99
CA SER A 544 4.46 -6.19 34.00
C SER A 544 5.46 -5.18 33.45
N ALA A 545 5.92 -5.33 32.19
CA ALA A 545 6.79 -4.35 31.56
C ALA A 545 6.13 -2.97 31.46
N LEU A 546 4.87 -2.91 31.01
CA LEU A 546 4.12 -1.66 30.90
C LEU A 546 3.82 -1.04 32.27
N ARG A 547 3.45 -1.83 33.28
CA ARG A 547 3.30 -1.35 34.66
C ARG A 547 4.59 -0.78 35.21
N LYS A 548 5.72 -1.47 35.00
CA LYS A 548 7.04 -1.01 35.44
C LYS A 548 7.44 0.29 34.76
N PHE A 549 7.18 0.41 33.46
CA PHE A 549 7.42 1.64 32.70
C PHE A 549 6.66 2.82 33.28
N VAL A 550 5.36 2.66 33.53
CA VAL A 550 4.55 3.73 34.14
C VAL A 550 4.98 4.04 35.57
N HIS A 551 5.27 3.01 36.38
CA HIS A 551 5.78 3.19 37.74
C HIS A 551 7.10 3.98 37.78
N ALA A 552 7.97 3.81 36.77
CA ALA A 552 9.21 4.54 36.62
C ALA A 552 9.04 5.99 36.11
N GLY A 553 7.81 6.41 35.80
CA GLY A 553 7.49 7.77 35.35
C GLY A 553 7.13 7.90 33.87
N GLY A 554 7.09 6.79 33.12
CA GLY A 554 6.65 6.78 31.73
C GLY A 554 5.14 7.03 31.58
N GLY A 555 4.73 7.63 30.46
CA GLY A 555 3.32 7.87 30.15
C GLY A 555 2.72 6.72 29.34
N LEU A 556 1.55 6.21 29.73
CA LEU A 556 0.78 5.25 28.93
C LEU A 556 -0.55 5.89 28.50
N ILE A 557 -0.79 5.98 27.20
CA ILE A 557 -2.02 6.51 26.63
C ILE A 557 -2.79 5.37 25.95
N GLY A 558 -4.05 5.20 26.33
CA GLY A 558 -4.98 4.26 25.71
C GLY A 558 -6.07 4.98 24.91
N LEU A 559 -6.39 4.50 23.71
CA LEU A 559 -7.47 5.03 22.87
C LEU A 559 -8.37 3.90 22.34
N GLY A 560 -9.69 4.06 22.47
CA GLY A 560 -10.65 3.02 22.09
C GLY A 560 -10.70 1.92 23.15
N ASP A 561 -10.27 0.72 22.77
CA ASP A 561 -10.20 -0.47 23.64
C ASP A 561 -8.73 -0.87 23.91
N PRO A 562 -7.95 -0.05 24.64
CA PRO A 562 -6.54 -0.32 24.90
C PRO A 562 -6.37 -1.55 25.80
N THR A 563 -5.38 -2.39 25.51
CA THR A 563 -5.05 -3.58 26.31
C THR A 563 -6.23 -4.54 26.51
N ALA A 564 -7.16 -4.53 25.55
CA ALA A 564 -8.44 -5.21 25.68
C ALA A 564 -8.32 -6.71 25.41
N TYR A 565 -8.59 -7.48 26.45
CA TYR A 565 -8.82 -8.92 26.38
C TYR A 565 -9.54 -9.34 27.65
N GLN A 566 -10.71 -9.97 27.54
CA GLN A 566 -11.49 -10.34 28.71
C GLN A 566 -10.83 -11.49 29.48
N ALA A 567 -10.10 -11.16 30.54
CA ALA A 567 -9.39 -12.14 31.37
C ALA A 567 -9.19 -11.64 32.80
N ASN A 568 -9.04 -12.56 33.74
CA ASN A 568 -8.67 -12.27 35.14
C ASN A 568 -9.54 -11.22 35.84
N GLY A 569 -10.82 -11.13 35.46
CA GLY A 569 -11.80 -10.22 36.05
C GLY A 569 -11.79 -8.80 35.51
N ARG A 570 -11.08 -8.51 34.40
CA ARG A 570 -11.02 -7.19 33.76
C ARG A 570 -11.11 -7.32 32.25
N PHE A 571 -11.59 -6.26 31.59
CA PHE A 571 -11.56 -6.18 30.13
C PHE A 571 -10.28 -5.51 29.64
N PHE A 572 -9.96 -4.32 30.16
CA PHE A 572 -8.65 -3.70 29.97
C PHE A 572 -7.67 -4.30 30.98
N GLN A 573 -6.70 -5.06 30.50
CA GLN A 573 -5.73 -5.75 31.38
C GLN A 573 -4.82 -4.79 32.15
N LEU A 574 -4.72 -3.53 31.70
CA LEU A 574 -4.06 -2.42 32.41
C LEU A 574 -5.04 -1.37 32.96
N ALA A 575 -6.28 -1.73 33.26
CA ALA A 575 -7.25 -0.83 33.89
C ALA A 575 -6.77 -0.23 35.22
N ASP A 576 -5.88 -0.91 35.94
CA ASP A 576 -5.21 -0.37 37.14
C ASP A 576 -4.29 0.81 36.83
N VAL A 577 -3.68 0.83 35.65
CA VAL A 577 -2.84 1.92 35.14
C VAL A 577 -3.70 3.06 34.59
N PHE A 578 -4.72 2.74 33.80
CA PHE A 578 -5.60 3.74 33.19
C PHE A 578 -6.60 4.37 34.17
N GLY A 579 -6.89 3.70 35.29
CA GLY A 579 -7.92 4.13 36.25
C GLY A 579 -9.35 3.96 35.73
N ILE A 580 -9.53 3.29 34.59
CA ILE A 580 -10.82 3.00 33.95
C ILE A 580 -10.82 1.58 33.38
N ASP A 581 -12.00 0.98 33.28
CA ASP A 581 -12.26 -0.28 32.59
C ASP A 581 -13.56 -0.15 31.76
N LYS A 582 -13.81 -1.08 30.85
CA LYS A 582 -15.04 -1.13 30.04
C LYS A 582 -15.95 -2.26 30.51
N GLU A 583 -17.17 -1.92 30.91
CA GLU A 583 -18.21 -2.93 31.18
C GLU A 583 -18.62 -3.62 29.87
N VAL A 584 -18.56 -4.95 29.86
CA VAL A 584 -18.89 -5.81 28.70
C VAL A 584 -20.07 -6.76 28.97
N GLY A 585 -20.81 -6.51 30.06
CA GLY A 585 -21.96 -7.29 30.52
C GLY A 585 -21.66 -8.27 31.66
N TYR A 586 -20.44 -8.30 32.19
CA TYR A 586 -19.99 -9.31 33.17
C TYR A 586 -20.08 -8.82 34.62
N SER A 587 -19.87 -7.53 34.88
CA SER A 587 -19.85 -6.96 36.23
C SER A 587 -21.14 -6.24 36.63
N GLN A 588 -22.22 -6.44 35.86
CA GLN A 588 -23.56 -5.98 36.23
C GLN A 588 -24.04 -6.71 37.50
N SER A 589 -23.96 -6.04 38.63
CA SER A 589 -24.48 -6.53 39.92
C SER A 589 -25.18 -5.40 40.68
N THR A 590 -26.25 -5.74 41.38
CA THR A 590 -27.04 -4.84 42.25
C THR A 590 -26.40 -4.64 43.61
#